data_AF-A0AAW0XWC0-F1
#
_entry.id   AF-A0AAW0XWC0-F1
#
_cell.length_a   1.000
_cell.length_b   1.000
_cell.length_c   1.000
_cell.angle_alpha   90.00
_cell.angle_beta   90.00
_cell.angle_gamma   90.00
#
_symmetry.space_group_name_H-M   'P 1'
#
loop_
_entity.id
_entity.type
_entity.pdbx_description
1 polymer ?
#
loop_
_entity_poly.entity_id
_entity_poly.type
_entity_poly.pdbx_seq_one_letter_code
_entity_poly.pdbx_strand_id
1 'polypeptide(L)'
;PAVSLALLAQPDVALPSCLYGTSADLHTASTSYAHVPEVTSEASASSSTATVCMKNKRRKENRNMFERKRRTNINERIKELASLLPRRNEPYFEVVRDLRHSTGQILKASVNYIRRLKVDVEHSKKIEAQRLSLEQENQRLLARIKVLEAKLQLLSVTTQDVTSHPGPATTPESKHDRRC
;
A
#
# COMPACT_ATOMS: atom_id res chain seq x y z
N PRO A 1 37.67 16.81 18.71
CA PRO A 1 36.93 17.39 17.55
C PRO A 1 35.43 17.16 17.72
N ALA A 2 34.76 18.19 18.23
CA ALA A 2 33.33 18.22 18.46
C ALA A 2 32.57 18.44 17.15
N VAL A 3 31.47 17.72 16.93
CA VAL A 3 30.31 18.24 16.21
C VAL A 3 29.06 17.82 16.95
N SER A 4 28.37 18.83 17.47
CA SER A 4 27.15 18.80 18.27
C SER A 4 25.97 18.16 17.53
N LEU A 5 25.32 17.18 18.17
CA LEU A 5 23.97 16.74 17.83
C LEU A 5 22.97 17.50 18.70
N ALA A 6 22.44 18.59 18.17
CA ALA A 6 21.26 19.23 18.72
C ALA A 6 20.41 19.86 17.60
N LEU A 7 19.12 19.52 17.64
CA LEU A 7 17.98 20.34 17.21
C LEU A 7 17.60 20.35 15.72
N LEU A 8 16.60 19.53 15.38
CA LEU A 8 15.34 20.03 14.82
C LEU A 8 14.20 19.13 15.28
N ALA A 9 13.61 19.55 16.41
CA ALA A 9 12.27 19.16 16.82
C ALA A 9 11.26 19.68 15.77
N GLN A 10 10.36 18.81 15.31
CA GLN A 10 9.14 19.24 14.64
C GLN A 10 7.98 19.06 15.63
N PRO A 11 7.19 20.11 15.91
CA PRO A 11 6.02 19.99 16.76
C PRO A 11 4.89 19.26 16.03
N ASP A 12 4.29 18.34 16.77
CA ASP A 12 3.08 17.59 16.48
C ASP A 12 1.95 18.55 16.07
N VAL A 13 1.48 18.42 14.83
CA VAL A 13 0.34 19.20 14.32
C VAL A 13 -0.93 18.59 14.91
N ALA A 14 -1.32 19.10 16.07
CA ALA A 14 -2.63 18.85 16.67
C ALA A 14 -3.74 19.29 15.70
N LEU A 15 -4.48 18.32 15.19
CA LEU A 15 -5.76 18.55 14.51
C LEU A 15 -6.78 19.11 15.53
N PRO A 16 -7.56 20.14 15.19
CA PRO A 16 -8.58 20.66 16.10
C PRO A 16 -9.75 19.67 16.20
N SER A 17 -9.80 18.96 17.32
CA SER A 17 -10.94 18.20 17.82
C SER A 17 -12.02 19.16 18.35
N CYS A 18 -12.73 19.83 17.45
CA CYS A 18 -13.94 20.56 17.81
C CYS A 18 -15.16 19.65 17.56
N LEU A 19 -16.03 19.59 18.57
CA LEU A 19 -17.37 18.98 18.61
C LEU A 19 -17.46 17.57 19.23
N TYR A 20 -16.96 17.42 20.46
CA TYR A 20 -17.69 16.60 21.45
C TYR A 20 -18.58 17.54 22.26
N GLY A 21 -19.82 17.68 21.80
CA GLY A 21 -20.93 18.21 22.58
C GLY A 21 -21.66 17.05 23.25
N THR A 22 -21.72 17.11 24.57
CA THR A 22 -22.36 16.17 25.50
C THR A 22 -23.88 16.20 25.44
N SER A 23 -24.47 15.08 25.86
CA SER A 23 -25.83 14.91 26.41
C SER A 23 -26.97 14.95 25.41
N ALA A 24 -28.08 14.25 25.55
CA ALA A 24 -28.54 13.10 26.32
C ALA A 24 -29.95 12.82 25.74
N ASP A 25 -30.51 11.67 26.06
CA ASP A 25 -31.93 11.35 25.96
C ASP A 25 -32.51 11.04 24.57
N LEU A 26 -32.31 9.78 24.21
CA LEU A 26 -33.19 9.03 23.32
C LEU A 26 -34.53 8.77 24.04
N HIS A 27 -35.44 9.74 24.04
CA HIS A 27 -36.84 9.47 24.36
C HIS A 27 -37.53 8.88 23.12
N THR A 28 -37.73 7.57 23.18
CA THR A 28 -38.75 6.83 22.45
C THR A 28 -40.11 7.47 22.72
N ALA A 29 -40.58 8.35 21.84
CA ALA A 29 -41.97 8.76 21.80
C ALA A 29 -42.71 7.94 20.75
N SER A 30 -43.24 6.79 21.19
CA SER A 30 -44.50 6.28 20.64
C SER A 30 -45.54 7.38 20.84
N THR A 31 -45.87 8.13 19.80
CA THR A 31 -47.09 8.94 19.79
C THR A 31 -48.11 8.22 18.94
N SER A 32 -48.95 7.48 19.65
CA SER A 32 -50.22 6.91 19.21
C SER A 32 -51.06 7.95 18.48
N TYR A 33 -51.62 7.54 17.34
CA TYR A 33 -52.81 8.13 16.77
C TYR A 33 -53.90 8.21 17.84
N ALA A 34 -54.35 9.42 18.18
CA ALA A 34 -55.72 9.79 18.51
C ALA A 34 -55.74 11.09 19.34
N HIS A 35 -55.98 12.23 18.70
CA HIS A 35 -56.85 13.27 19.26
C HIS A 35 -57.22 14.26 18.16
N VAL A 36 -58.50 14.27 17.78
CA VAL A 36 -59.11 15.33 16.97
C VAL A 36 -59.64 16.40 17.94
N PRO A 37 -59.37 17.69 17.73
CA PRO A 37 -60.30 18.72 18.15
C PRO A 37 -60.93 19.37 16.92
N GLU A 38 -62.24 19.24 16.87
CA GLU A 38 -63.15 20.04 16.06
C GLU A 38 -63.13 21.48 16.58
N VAL A 39 -62.69 22.43 15.76
CA VAL A 39 -63.02 23.85 15.91
C VAL A 39 -63.25 24.44 14.51
N THR A 40 -64.48 24.86 14.30
CA THR A 40 -65.00 25.67 13.21
C THR A 40 -64.27 27.01 13.12
N SER A 41 -63.75 27.35 11.93
CA SER A 41 -63.38 28.72 11.55
C SER A 41 -63.19 28.77 10.04
N GLU A 42 -64.24 29.22 9.35
CA GLU A 42 -64.17 29.69 7.97
C GLU A 42 -63.39 31.00 7.92
N ALA A 43 -62.21 30.99 7.30
CA ALA A 43 -61.65 32.05 6.45
C ALA A 43 -60.16 31.79 6.19
N SER A 44 -59.77 31.76 4.91
CA SER A 44 -58.38 31.71 4.38
C SER A 44 -57.79 30.32 4.06
N ALA A 45 -58.57 29.42 3.44
CA ALA A 45 -58.11 28.08 3.03
C ALA A 45 -57.69 27.93 1.54
N SER A 46 -57.42 29.03 0.81
CA SER A 46 -57.03 28.96 -0.62
C SER A 46 -55.56 29.29 -0.92
N SER A 47 -54.80 29.88 0.03
CA SER A 47 -53.39 30.29 -0.17
C SER A 47 -52.37 29.33 0.47
N SER A 48 -52.77 28.54 1.47
CA SER A 48 -51.89 27.67 2.26
C SER A 48 -51.65 26.30 1.62
N THR A 49 -52.62 25.72 0.93
CA THR A 49 -52.49 24.39 0.30
C THR A 49 -51.60 24.42 -0.95
N ALA A 50 -51.71 25.48 -1.76
CA ALA A 50 -50.88 25.70 -2.95
C ALA A 50 -49.40 25.94 -2.58
N THR A 51 -49.14 26.74 -1.54
CA THR A 51 -47.77 27.02 -1.06
C THR A 51 -47.12 25.80 -0.40
N VAL A 52 -47.90 24.98 0.32
CA VAL A 52 -47.43 23.69 0.87
C VAL A 52 -47.14 22.69 -0.24
N CYS A 53 -48.00 22.61 -1.27
CA CYS A 53 -47.76 21.76 -2.46
C CYS A 53 -46.49 22.19 -3.22
N MET A 54 -46.28 23.49 -3.41
CA MET A 54 -45.07 24.06 -4.02
C MET A 54 -43.80 23.72 -3.21
N LYS A 55 -43.85 23.85 -1.88
CA LYS A 55 -42.73 23.46 -0.99
C LYS A 55 -42.42 21.97 -1.06
N ASN A 56 -43.45 21.11 -1.11
CA ASN A 56 -43.28 19.66 -1.25
C ASN A 56 -42.70 19.26 -2.62
N LYS A 57 -43.13 19.93 -3.70
CA LYS A 57 -42.54 19.76 -5.04
C LYS A 57 -41.05 20.13 -5.04
N ARG A 58 -40.69 21.29 -4.47
CA ARG A 58 -39.29 21.73 -4.35
C ARG A 58 -38.45 20.76 -3.52
N ARG A 59 -38.98 20.24 -2.40
CA ARG A 59 -38.30 19.21 -1.59
C ARG A 59 -38.06 17.92 -2.40
N LYS A 60 -39.04 17.48 -3.20
CA LYS A 60 -38.91 16.31 -4.08
C LYS A 60 -37.90 16.55 -5.19
N GLU A 61 -37.90 17.73 -5.81
CA GLU A 61 -36.92 18.11 -6.84
C GLU A 61 -35.51 18.19 -6.28
N ASN A 62 -35.34 18.78 -5.08
CA ASN A 62 -34.07 18.78 -4.37
C ASN A 62 -33.59 17.36 -4.08
N ARG A 63 -34.46 16.50 -3.54
CA ARG A 63 -34.14 15.09 -3.29
C ARG A 63 -33.71 14.37 -4.58
N ASN A 64 -34.43 14.59 -5.68
CA ASN A 64 -34.12 13.99 -6.97
C ASN A 64 -32.80 14.51 -7.55
N MET A 65 -32.48 15.79 -7.35
CA MET A 65 -31.21 16.38 -7.75
C MET A 65 -30.03 15.74 -7.00
N PHE A 66 -30.15 15.58 -5.68
CA PHE A 66 -29.11 14.93 -4.87
C PHE A 66 -28.91 13.46 -5.27
N GLU A 67 -29.99 12.72 -5.49
CA GLU A 67 -29.87 11.33 -5.93
C GLU A 67 -29.27 11.22 -7.33
N ARG A 68 -29.60 12.14 -8.25
CA ARG A 68 -28.91 12.20 -9.55
C ARG A 68 -27.41 12.44 -9.39
N LYS A 69 -27.00 13.40 -8.55
CA LYS A 69 -25.58 13.66 -8.27
C LYS A 69 -24.89 12.43 -7.66
N ARG A 70 -25.52 11.77 -6.70
CA ARG A 70 -25.02 10.53 -6.09
C ARG A 70 -24.82 9.43 -7.12
N ARG A 71 -25.80 9.20 -8.01
CA ARG A 71 -25.70 8.21 -9.09
C ARG A 71 -24.56 8.50 -10.04
N THR A 72 -24.42 9.77 -10.47
CA THR A 72 -23.31 10.18 -11.32
C THR A 72 -21.96 9.92 -10.65
N ASN A 73 -21.82 10.28 -9.37
CA ASN A 73 -20.59 10.05 -8.63
C ASN A 73 -20.23 8.55 -8.53
N ILE A 74 -21.20 7.68 -8.23
CA ILE A 74 -20.97 6.23 -8.19
C ILE A 74 -20.51 5.72 -9.57
N ASN A 75 -21.17 6.17 -10.65
CA ASN A 75 -20.80 5.77 -12.02
C ASN A 75 -19.40 6.23 -12.41
N GLU A 76 -18.99 7.42 -11.98
CA GLU A 76 -17.63 7.94 -12.19
C GLU A 76 -16.60 7.06 -11.48
N ARG A 77 -16.83 6.68 -10.22
CA ARG A 77 -15.94 5.76 -9.49
C ARG A 77 -15.84 4.40 -10.15
N ILE A 78 -16.93 3.86 -10.69
CA ILE A 78 -16.89 2.59 -11.44
C ILE A 78 -16.04 2.74 -12.72
N LYS A 79 -16.15 3.86 -13.44
CA LYS A 79 -15.32 4.12 -14.63
C LYS A 79 -13.84 4.30 -14.27
N GLU A 80 -13.55 4.97 -13.16
CA GLU A 80 -12.19 5.12 -12.62
C GLU A 80 -11.60 3.75 -12.27
N LEU A 81 -12.33 2.90 -11.55
CA LEU A 81 -11.92 1.53 -11.25
C LEU A 81 -11.60 0.73 -12.52
N ALA A 82 -12.40 0.88 -13.57
CA ALA A 82 -12.11 0.26 -14.85
C ALA A 82 -10.77 0.77 -15.42
N SER A 83 -10.44 2.06 -15.31
CA SER A 83 -9.17 2.58 -15.82
C SER A 83 -7.93 1.99 -15.13
N LEU A 84 -8.05 1.60 -13.85
CA LEU A 84 -6.96 1.05 -13.02
C LEU A 84 -6.75 -0.46 -13.19
N LEU A 85 -7.65 -1.16 -13.88
CA LEU A 85 -7.55 -2.59 -14.09
C LEU A 85 -6.53 -2.96 -15.18
N PRO A 86 -5.81 -4.09 -15.05
CA PRO A 86 -4.76 -4.49 -15.99
C PRO A 86 -5.20 -4.52 -17.45
N ARG A 87 -4.31 -4.08 -18.34
CA ARG A 87 -4.49 -4.07 -19.80
C ARG A 87 -3.79 -5.24 -20.48
N ARG A 88 -4.04 -5.45 -21.78
CA ARG A 88 -3.66 -6.66 -22.53
C ARG A 88 -2.19 -7.09 -22.44
N ASN A 89 -1.30 -6.14 -22.14
CA ASN A 89 0.15 -6.36 -22.07
C ASN A 89 0.68 -6.34 -20.63
N GLU A 90 -0.19 -6.31 -19.62
CA GLU A 90 0.17 -6.19 -18.21
C GLU A 90 0.03 -7.53 -17.48
N PRO A 91 0.83 -7.77 -16.42
CA PRO A 91 0.67 -8.94 -15.58
C PRO A 91 -0.75 -9.00 -15.01
N TYR A 92 -1.25 -10.22 -14.81
CA TYR A 92 -2.61 -10.48 -14.31
C TYR A 92 -3.75 -10.07 -15.25
N PHE A 93 -3.46 -9.69 -16.50
CA PHE A 93 -4.49 -9.42 -17.49
C PHE A 93 -5.45 -10.59 -17.67
N GLU A 94 -4.97 -11.84 -17.67
CA GLU A 94 -5.81 -13.04 -17.80
C GLU A 94 -6.86 -13.19 -16.71
N VAL A 95 -6.60 -12.66 -15.52
CA VAL A 95 -7.54 -12.68 -14.38
C VAL A 95 -8.69 -11.68 -14.57
N VAL A 96 -8.53 -10.74 -15.51
CA VAL A 96 -9.39 -9.57 -15.75
C VAL A 96 -9.85 -9.47 -17.22
N ARG A 97 -9.41 -10.42 -18.06
CA ARG A 97 -9.37 -10.31 -19.53
C ARG A 97 -10.74 -10.17 -20.17
N ASP A 98 -11.70 -10.89 -19.63
CA ASP A 98 -13.03 -10.94 -20.18
C ASP A 98 -13.94 -10.16 -19.23
N LEU A 99 -14.87 -9.38 -19.79
CA LEU A 99 -16.03 -8.83 -19.09
C LEU A 99 -15.90 -7.40 -18.50
N ARG A 100 -15.03 -6.52 -18.97
CA ARG A 100 -14.99 -5.09 -18.50
C ARG A 100 -16.18 -4.23 -19.00
N HIS A 101 -17.27 -4.85 -19.46
CA HIS A 101 -18.38 -4.20 -20.16
C HIS A 101 -19.56 -3.84 -19.24
N SER A 102 -19.63 -4.39 -18.02
CA SER A 102 -20.71 -4.09 -17.07
C SER A 102 -20.20 -3.70 -15.69
N THR A 103 -21.03 -2.95 -14.95
CA THR A 103 -20.74 -2.50 -13.59
C THR A 103 -20.34 -3.65 -12.66
N GLY A 104 -21.10 -4.76 -12.66
CA GLY A 104 -20.82 -5.88 -11.75
C GLY A 104 -19.48 -6.56 -12.05
N GLN A 105 -19.10 -6.64 -13.31
CA GLN A 105 -17.86 -7.27 -13.73
C GLN A 105 -16.64 -6.38 -13.44
N ILE A 106 -16.76 -5.06 -13.63
CA ILE A 106 -15.72 -4.10 -13.22
C ILE A 106 -15.46 -4.24 -11.72
N LEU A 107 -16.51 -4.25 -10.90
CA LEU A 107 -16.37 -4.41 -9.44
C LEU A 107 -15.73 -5.75 -9.06
N LYS A 108 -16.18 -6.86 -9.67
CA LYS A 108 -15.61 -8.20 -9.43
C LYS A 108 -14.11 -8.24 -9.79
N ALA A 109 -13.75 -7.71 -10.95
CA ALA A 109 -12.37 -7.62 -11.39
C ALA A 109 -11.51 -6.76 -10.45
N SER A 110 -12.02 -5.60 -10.00
CA SER A 110 -11.33 -4.73 -9.04
C SER A 110 -11.04 -5.46 -7.73
N VAL A 111 -12.02 -6.19 -7.19
CA VAL A 111 -11.83 -6.97 -5.96
C VAL A 111 -10.79 -8.09 -6.15
N ASN A 112 -10.84 -8.80 -7.27
CA ASN A 112 -9.85 -9.85 -7.58
C ASN A 112 -8.45 -9.26 -7.71
N TYR A 113 -8.31 -8.13 -8.39
CA TYR A 113 -7.03 -7.49 -8.61
C TYR A 113 -6.43 -6.98 -7.30
N ILE A 114 -7.21 -6.34 -6.43
CA ILE A 114 -6.76 -5.93 -5.09
C ILE A 114 -6.26 -7.14 -4.28
N ARG A 115 -6.96 -8.28 -4.34
CA ARG A 115 -6.50 -9.50 -3.65
C ARG A 115 -5.15 -9.97 -4.17
N ARG A 116 -4.92 -9.93 -5.49
CA ARG A 116 -3.62 -10.29 -6.07
C ARG A 116 -2.54 -9.30 -5.64
N LEU A 117 -2.78 -8.00 -5.74
CA LEU A 117 -1.83 -6.97 -5.32
C LEU A 117 -1.43 -7.10 -3.84
N LYS A 118 -2.38 -7.47 -2.96
CA LYS A 118 -2.06 -7.75 -1.55
C LYS A 118 -1.08 -8.92 -1.39
N VAL A 119 -1.26 -9.99 -2.15
CA VAL A 119 -0.32 -11.13 -2.14
C VAL A 119 1.06 -10.70 -2.64
N ASP A 120 1.11 -9.92 -3.71
CA ASP A 120 2.36 -9.45 -4.31
C ASP A 120 3.13 -8.50 -3.38
N VAL A 121 2.44 -7.60 -2.69
CA VAL A 121 3.05 -6.72 -1.67
C VAL A 121 3.69 -7.54 -0.55
N GLU A 122 2.99 -8.55 -0.04
CA GLU A 122 3.55 -9.43 1.00
C GLU A 122 4.71 -10.28 0.49
N HIS A 123 4.66 -10.73 -0.76
CA HIS A 123 5.78 -11.44 -1.38
C HIS A 123 7.01 -10.53 -1.56
N SER A 124 6.80 -9.30 -2.03
CA SER A 124 7.86 -8.29 -2.21
C SER A 124 8.58 -8.00 -0.91
N LYS A 125 7.85 -7.84 0.21
CA LYS A 125 8.44 -7.64 1.54
C LYS A 125 9.35 -8.79 1.97
N LYS A 126 8.95 -10.04 1.69
CA LYS A 126 9.77 -11.23 2.01
C LYS A 126 11.05 -11.26 1.19
N ILE A 127 10.96 -10.98 -0.11
CA ILE A 127 12.13 -10.89 -0.99
C ILE A 127 13.09 -9.79 -0.51
N GLU A 128 12.57 -8.63 -0.14
CA GLU A 128 13.37 -7.51 0.36
C GLU A 128 14.11 -7.86 1.66
N ALA A 129 13.42 -8.52 2.61
CA ALA A 129 14.05 -8.98 3.85
C ALA A 129 15.16 -10.03 3.59
N GLN A 130 14.90 -10.98 2.69
CA GLN A 130 15.90 -11.98 2.28
C GLN A 130 17.09 -11.32 1.59
N ARG A 131 16.85 -10.36 0.70
CA ARG A 131 17.89 -9.57 0.03
C ARG A 131 18.78 -8.87 1.05
N LEU A 132 18.21 -8.18 2.03
CA LEU A 132 18.97 -7.48 3.06
C LEU A 132 19.83 -8.44 3.89
N SER A 133 19.29 -9.61 4.26
CA SER A 133 20.04 -10.65 4.97
C SER A 133 21.23 -11.15 4.14
N LEU A 134 21.03 -11.40 2.85
CA LEU A 134 22.10 -11.83 1.95
C LEU A 134 23.16 -10.74 1.74
N GLU A 135 22.76 -9.47 1.68
CA GLU A 135 23.70 -8.35 1.58
C GLU A 135 24.57 -8.24 2.84
N GLN A 136 24.00 -8.42 4.03
CA GLN A 136 24.77 -8.45 5.29
C GLN A 136 25.73 -9.64 5.36
N GLU A 137 25.28 -10.83 4.97
CA GLU A 137 26.13 -12.01 4.93
C GLU A 137 27.28 -11.85 3.93
N ASN A 138 27.00 -11.32 2.73
CA ASN A 138 28.01 -11.05 1.73
C ASN A 138 29.04 -10.02 2.23
N GLN A 139 28.62 -8.94 2.90
CA GLN A 139 29.53 -8.00 3.55
C GLN A 139 30.44 -8.68 4.58
N ARG A 140 29.88 -9.57 5.40
CA ARG A 140 30.65 -10.34 6.39
C ARG A 140 31.67 -11.27 5.74
N LEU A 141 31.29 -11.97 4.67
CA LEU A 141 32.16 -12.85 3.91
C LEU A 141 33.30 -12.07 3.25
N LEU A 142 33.00 -10.93 2.61
CA LEU A 142 34.01 -10.05 2.01
C LEU A 142 35.01 -9.54 3.07
N ALA A 143 34.54 -9.15 4.25
CA ALA A 143 35.43 -8.76 5.35
C ALA A 143 36.33 -9.92 5.80
N ARG A 144 35.77 -11.14 5.88
CA ARG A 144 36.54 -12.35 6.24
C ARG A 144 37.60 -12.68 5.19
N ILE A 145 37.26 -12.58 3.90
CA ILE A 145 38.20 -12.81 2.80
C ILE A 145 39.38 -11.84 2.91
N LYS A 146 39.12 -10.53 3.08
CA LYS A 146 40.19 -9.52 3.25
C LYS A 146 41.15 -9.84 4.40
N VAL A 147 40.62 -10.30 5.54
CA VAL A 147 41.46 -10.69 6.69
C VAL A 147 42.31 -11.93 6.37
N LEU A 148 41.77 -12.91 5.64
CA LEU A 148 42.50 -14.11 5.25
C LEU A 148 43.57 -13.80 4.21
N GLU A 149 43.27 -12.96 3.22
CA GLU A 149 44.23 -12.48 2.22
C GLU A 149 45.43 -11.78 2.89
N ALA A 150 45.17 -10.88 3.85
CA ALA A 150 46.23 -10.20 4.60
C ALA A 150 47.11 -11.17 5.41
N LYS A 151 46.51 -12.21 6.02
CA LYS A 151 47.28 -13.25 6.73
C LYS A 151 48.17 -14.07 5.80
N LEU A 152 47.66 -14.44 4.62
CA LEU A 152 48.44 -15.16 3.61
C LEU A 152 49.59 -14.30 3.08
N GLN A 153 49.36 -13.00 2.85
CA GLN A 153 50.42 -12.07 2.48
C GLN A 153 51.52 -12.01 3.54
N LEU A 154 51.17 -11.91 4.83
CA LEU A 154 52.15 -11.93 5.91
C LEU A 154 52.96 -13.25 5.95
N LEU A 155 52.30 -14.40 5.84
CA LEU A 155 52.96 -15.71 5.83
C LEU A 155 53.87 -15.92 4.60
N SER A 156 53.46 -15.38 3.45
CA SER A 156 54.25 -15.47 2.22
C SER A 156 55.57 -14.69 2.31
N VAL A 157 55.62 -13.61 3.10
CA VAL A 157 56.86 -12.86 3.37
C VAL A 157 57.78 -13.64 4.31
N THR A 158 57.23 -14.33 5.32
CA THR A 158 58.03 -15.12 6.28
C THR A 158 58.72 -16.34 5.67
N THR A 159 58.21 -16.88 4.57
CA THR A 159 58.78 -18.08 3.92
C THR A 159 59.88 -17.78 2.90
N GLN A 160 60.01 -16.53 2.42
CA GLN A 160 61.13 -16.15 1.55
C GLN A 160 62.43 -15.85 2.31
N ASP A 161 62.38 -15.65 3.62
CA ASP A 161 63.57 -15.31 4.44
C ASP A 161 64.31 -16.53 5.03
N VAL A 162 63.85 -17.77 4.79
CA VAL A 162 64.47 -19.00 5.35
C VAL A 162 65.08 -19.91 4.29
N THR A 163 65.05 -19.55 3.00
CA THR A 163 65.67 -20.36 1.92
C THR A 163 66.86 -19.66 1.27
N SER A 164 67.81 -19.20 2.08
CA SER A 164 69.18 -18.88 1.63
C SER A 164 70.17 -19.84 2.30
N HIS A 165 70.10 -21.11 1.94
CA HIS A 165 71.23 -22.05 2.07
C HIS A 165 71.55 -22.63 0.69
N PRO A 166 72.81 -22.52 0.21
CA PRO A 166 73.23 -23.08 -1.07
C PRO A 166 73.45 -24.58 -0.91
N GLY A 167 72.53 -25.40 -1.41
CA GLY A 167 72.76 -26.84 -1.60
C GLY A 167 73.57 -27.08 -2.87
N PRO A 168 74.56 -27.99 -2.87
CA PRO A 168 75.51 -28.13 -3.96
C PRO A 168 74.86 -28.76 -5.19
N ALA A 169 75.29 -28.27 -6.35
CA ALA A 169 74.94 -28.77 -7.66
C ALA A 169 75.28 -30.26 -7.82
N THR A 170 74.31 -31.04 -8.27
CA THR A 170 74.55 -32.21 -9.12
C THR A 170 73.41 -32.33 -10.15
N THR A 171 73.79 -32.32 -11.41
CA THR A 171 73.05 -32.77 -12.60
C THR A 171 73.79 -34.01 -13.14
N PRO A 172 73.29 -34.77 -14.14
CA PRO A 172 71.91 -34.91 -14.65
C PRO A 172 71.52 -36.40 -14.90
N GLU A 173 70.35 -36.58 -15.53
CA GLU A 173 69.95 -37.74 -16.35
C GLU A 173 69.51 -39.07 -15.70
N SER A 174 68.21 -39.35 -15.81
CA SER A 174 67.75 -40.65 -16.32
C SER A 174 66.41 -40.49 -17.01
N LYS A 175 66.41 -40.75 -18.32
CA LYS A 175 65.22 -40.86 -19.16
C LYS A 175 64.45 -42.10 -18.72
N HIS A 176 63.16 -41.96 -18.41
CA HIS A 176 62.23 -43.07 -18.60
C HIS A 176 61.03 -42.64 -19.43
N ASP A 177 61.01 -43.26 -20.61
CA ASP A 177 59.99 -43.26 -21.63
C ASP A 177 58.64 -43.80 -21.10
N ARG A 178 57.56 -43.13 -21.52
CA ARG A 178 56.32 -43.68 -22.08
C ARG A 178 55.38 -44.63 -21.28
N ARG A 179 54.11 -44.16 -21.24
CA ARG A 179 52.90 -44.82 -21.80
C ARG A 179 52.10 -45.75 -20.87
N CYS A 180 50.92 -45.31 -20.44
CA CYS A 180 49.58 -45.77 -20.87
C CYS A 180 48.51 -44.91 -20.19
#